data_AF-A0A9J8DIU9-F1
#
_entry.id   AF-A0A9J8DIU9-F1
#
_cell.length_a   1.000
_cell.length_b   1.000
_cell.length_c   1.000
_cell.angle_alpha   90.00
_cell.angle_beta   90.00
_cell.angle_gamma   90.00
#
_symmetry.space_group_name_H-M   'P 1'
#
loop_
_entity.id
_entity.type
_entity.pdbx_description
1 polymer ?
#
loop_
_entity_poly.entity_id
_entity_poly.type
_entity_poly.pdbx_seq_one_letter_code
_entity_poly.pdbx_strand_id
1 'polypeptide(L)'
;MSRSRCVALLLLVLCGAAEFAEACSCSPEHPQQAYCNADVVIKAKVVGRKEVVTGNDSYGYPIKMIQYDIKQIKMFKGPDGEIDTIFTGPTSSLCGVNLESNGKKEYLITGKMDSDGTLRINLCDYVESWESLSMTQKKIFGQHYQMGCECRVLLSIYLSIYLSIYLSIYLSIYLSIYLSIYLSIYPSIHPSIHPSIFYLHVLTVLLLLSLCRLSIVP
;
A
#
# COMPACT_ATOMS: atom_id res chain seq x y z
N MET A 1 33.45 48.60 -25.95
CA MET A 1 33.28 48.40 -24.48
C MET A 1 31.89 47.92 -24.03
N SER A 2 30.82 47.93 -24.85
CA SER A 2 29.47 47.54 -24.38
C SER A 2 29.14 46.04 -24.45
N ARG A 3 29.73 45.27 -25.39
CA ARG A 3 29.45 43.84 -25.55
C ARG A 3 29.96 42.98 -24.38
N SER A 4 31.11 43.31 -23.80
CA SER A 4 31.71 42.54 -22.69
C SER A 4 30.93 42.69 -21.37
N ARG A 5 30.26 43.82 -21.16
CA ARG A 5 29.43 44.07 -19.97
C ARG A 5 28.10 43.31 -20.05
N CYS A 6 27.53 43.13 -21.24
CA CYS A 6 26.32 42.35 -21.42
C CYS A 6 26.56 40.86 -21.13
N VAL A 7 27.70 40.30 -21.55
CA VAL A 7 28.03 38.89 -21.27
C VAL A 7 28.26 38.64 -19.77
N ALA A 8 28.92 39.56 -19.08
CA ALA A 8 29.13 39.47 -17.63
C ALA A 8 27.82 39.56 -16.84
N LEU A 9 26.90 40.44 -17.26
CA LEU A 9 25.55 40.55 -16.67
C LEU A 9 24.70 39.30 -16.95
N LEU A 10 24.79 38.71 -18.16
CA LEU A 10 24.08 37.48 -18.49
C LEU A 10 24.58 36.27 -17.68
N LEU A 11 25.90 36.16 -17.47
CA LEU A 11 26.51 35.11 -16.65
C LEU A 11 26.14 35.25 -15.16
N LEU A 12 26.05 36.48 -14.65
CA LEU A 12 25.59 36.72 -13.27
C LEU A 12 24.10 36.39 -13.07
N VAL A 13 23.26 36.65 -14.08
CA VAL A 13 21.83 36.29 -14.05
C VAL A 13 21.62 34.78 -14.13
N LEU A 14 22.43 34.07 -14.92
CA LEU A 14 22.39 32.60 -14.97
C LEU A 14 22.96 31.94 -13.70
N CYS A 15 23.92 32.58 -13.03
CA CYS A 15 24.48 32.10 -11.76
C CYS A 15 23.58 32.41 -10.54
N GLY A 16 22.76 33.46 -10.62
CA GLY A 16 21.78 33.82 -9.58
C GLY A 16 20.58 32.87 -9.48
N ALA A 17 20.41 31.96 -10.46
CA ALA A 17 19.40 30.91 -10.46
C ALA A 17 19.98 29.53 -10.13
N ALA A 18 21.07 29.48 -9.36
CA ALA A 18 21.48 28.26 -8.69
C ALA A 18 20.46 27.94 -7.59
N GLU A 19 19.34 27.33 -7.99
CA GLU A 19 18.49 26.59 -7.07
C GLU A 19 19.38 25.58 -6.37
N PHE A 20 19.43 25.65 -5.04
CA PHE A 20 20.09 24.65 -4.22
C PHE A 20 19.38 23.32 -4.48
N ALA A 21 20.01 22.43 -5.24
CA ALA A 21 19.56 21.05 -5.32
C ALA A 21 19.70 20.43 -3.93
N GLU A 22 18.61 20.31 -3.19
CA GLU A 22 18.55 19.44 -2.01
C GLU A 22 18.77 18.01 -2.50
N ALA A 23 19.87 17.40 -2.07
CA ALA A 23 20.20 16.04 -2.48
C ALA A 23 19.27 14.97 -1.85
N CYS A 24 18.53 15.33 -0.80
CA CYS A 24 17.53 14.47 -0.18
C CYS A 24 16.13 14.87 -0.67
N SER A 25 15.38 13.91 -1.20
CA SER A 25 14.00 14.11 -1.62
C SER A 25 13.10 13.06 -0.97
N CYS A 26 12.04 13.54 -0.30
CA CYS A 26 11.09 12.71 0.42
C CYS A 26 9.70 12.82 -0.22
N SER A 27 8.99 11.70 -0.33
CA SER A 27 7.59 11.70 -0.74
C SER A 27 6.72 12.15 0.45
N PRO A 28 5.78 13.10 0.27
CA PRO A 28 4.89 13.50 1.36
C PRO A 28 4.04 12.32 1.80
N GLU A 29 4.12 11.98 3.08
CA GLU A 29 3.44 10.84 3.67
C GLU A 29 2.44 11.31 4.75
N HIS A 30 1.24 10.72 4.77
CA HIS A 30 0.26 11.03 5.81
C HIS A 30 0.73 10.44 7.16
N PRO A 31 0.52 11.11 8.31
CA PRO A 31 1.03 10.65 9.61
C PRO A 31 0.61 9.21 9.99
N GLN A 32 -0.58 8.77 9.57
CA GLN A 32 -1.00 7.37 9.72
C GLN A 32 -0.10 6.40 8.95
N GLN A 33 0.22 6.73 7.71
CA GLN A 33 1.04 5.88 6.86
C GLN A 33 2.47 5.80 7.42
N ALA A 34 3.02 6.93 7.90
CA ALA A 34 4.32 6.95 8.56
C ALA A 34 4.33 6.07 9.82
N TYR A 35 3.27 6.09 10.64
CA TYR A 35 3.14 5.18 11.79
C TYR A 35 3.09 3.70 11.37
N CYS A 36 2.39 3.39 10.28
CA CYS A 36 2.23 2.02 9.80
C CYS A 36 3.49 1.48 9.14
N ASN A 37 4.19 2.33 8.39
CA ASN A 37 5.43 2.00 7.73
C ASN A 37 6.61 1.92 8.70
N ALA A 38 6.64 2.68 9.79
CA ALA A 38 7.73 2.64 10.77
C ALA A 38 7.77 1.32 11.56
N ASP A 39 8.95 0.83 11.93
CA ASP A 39 9.08 -0.36 12.78
C ASP A 39 8.99 0.03 14.26
N VAL A 40 9.49 1.22 14.57
CA VAL A 40 9.50 1.81 15.91
C VAL A 40 8.84 3.19 15.88
N VAL A 41 7.98 3.44 16.87
CA VAL A 41 7.38 4.74 17.12
C VAL A 41 7.48 5.04 18.61
N ILE A 42 8.24 6.08 18.95
CA ILE A 42 8.54 6.45 20.34
C ILE A 42 8.35 7.95 20.56
N LYS A 43 8.01 8.28 21.80
CA LYS A 43 8.15 9.63 22.36
C LYS A 43 9.42 9.66 23.19
N ALA A 44 10.35 10.54 22.84
CA ALA A 44 11.65 10.62 23.51
C ALA A 44 12.16 12.06 23.65
N LYS A 45 13.11 12.25 24.58
CA LYS A 45 13.92 13.48 24.72
C LYS A 45 15.33 13.20 24.23
N VAL A 46 15.92 14.16 23.53
CA VAL A 46 17.32 14.05 23.08
C VAL A 46 18.23 14.66 24.14
N VAL A 47 19.14 13.84 24.66
CA VAL A 47 20.07 14.19 25.76
C VAL A 47 21.44 14.56 25.22
N GLY A 48 21.91 13.86 24.19
CA GLY A 48 23.25 14.03 23.64
C GLY A 48 23.30 13.85 22.13
N ARG A 49 24.32 14.45 21.52
CA ARG A 49 24.66 14.28 20.10
C ARG A 49 26.15 13.99 20.00
N LYS A 50 26.53 12.92 19.32
CA LYS A 50 27.92 12.57 19.02
C LYS A 50 28.06 12.10 17.58
N GLU A 51 29.20 12.37 16.99
CA GLU A 51 29.55 11.86 15.65
C GLU A 51 30.37 10.59 15.81
N VAL A 52 29.94 9.51 15.17
CA VAL A 52 30.54 8.18 15.29
C VAL A 52 30.90 7.63 13.92
N VAL A 53 32.04 6.95 13.85
CA VAL A 53 32.49 6.25 12.65
C VAL A 53 31.95 4.84 12.70
N THR A 54 31.15 4.45 11.71
CA THR A 54 30.43 3.17 11.67
C THR A 54 31.04 2.17 10.69
N GLY A 55 32.04 2.59 9.93
CA GLY A 55 32.77 1.75 8.98
C GLY A 55 33.55 2.58 7.99
N ASN A 56 34.08 1.93 6.96
CA ASN A 56 34.73 2.59 5.84
C ASN A 56 33.94 2.32 4.56
N ASP A 57 33.89 3.30 3.66
CA ASP A 57 33.31 3.12 2.35
C ASP A 57 34.20 2.23 1.46
N SER A 58 33.73 1.95 0.24
CA SER A 58 34.49 1.14 -0.73
C SER A 58 35.84 1.73 -1.14
N TYR A 59 36.11 3.01 -0.82
CA TYR A 59 37.34 3.73 -1.12
C TYR A 59 38.21 3.93 0.14
N GLY A 60 37.80 3.37 1.29
CA GLY A 60 38.53 3.43 2.55
C GLY A 60 38.27 4.68 3.39
N TYR A 61 37.34 5.56 3.02
CA TYR A 61 36.98 6.74 3.81
C TYR A 61 36.03 6.37 4.96
N PRO A 62 36.22 6.94 6.16
CA PRO A 62 35.38 6.66 7.30
C PRO A 62 33.96 7.20 7.09
N ILE A 63 32.96 6.32 7.19
CA ILE A 63 31.55 6.66 7.17
C ILE A 63 31.18 7.21 8.53
N LYS A 64 30.85 8.50 8.55
CA LYS A 64 30.42 9.21 9.75
C LYS A 64 28.90 9.21 9.83
N MET A 65 28.38 8.80 10.97
CA MET A 65 26.97 8.92 11.33
C MET A 65 26.82 9.77 12.58
N ILE A 66 25.66 10.37 12.74
CA ILE A 66 25.31 11.09 13.96
C ILE A 66 24.53 10.14 14.84
N GLN A 67 25.04 9.93 16.05
CA GLN A 67 24.35 9.19 17.09
C GLN A 67 23.75 10.18 18.09
N TYR A 68 22.45 10.04 18.33
CA TYR A 68 21.72 10.75 19.36
C TYR A 68 21.48 9.82 20.54
N ASP A 69 21.88 10.27 21.72
CA ASP A 69 21.55 9.61 22.97
C ASP A 69 20.21 10.17 23.44
N ILE A 70 19.22 9.30 23.59
CA ILE A 70 17.84 9.65 23.87
C ILE A 70 17.37 9.04 25.19
N LYS A 71 16.42 9.71 25.82
CA LYS A 71 15.65 9.19 26.94
C LYS A 71 14.24 8.90 26.45
N GLN A 72 13.92 7.62 26.27
CA GLN A 72 12.58 7.17 25.93
C GLN A 72 11.60 7.53 27.04
N ILE A 73 10.46 8.14 26.68
CA ILE A 73 9.36 8.46 27.61
C ILE A 73 8.24 7.44 27.43
N LYS A 74 7.90 7.13 26.18
CA LYS A 74 6.83 6.19 25.85
C LYS A 74 7.11 5.52 24.51
N MET A 75 6.89 4.21 24.44
CA MET A 75 6.83 3.47 23.19
C MET A 75 5.38 3.29 22.75
N PHE A 76 5.10 3.54 21.48
CA PHE A 76 3.80 3.30 20.85
C PHE A 76 3.82 2.09 19.91
N LYS A 77 4.98 1.80 19.31
CA LYS A 77 5.22 0.66 18.42
C LYS A 77 6.70 0.30 18.50
N GLY A 78 7.04 -0.99 18.60
CA GLY A 78 8.43 -1.44 18.67
C GLY A 78 8.58 -2.74 19.49
N PRO A 79 9.83 -3.21 19.68
CA PRO A 79 10.13 -4.39 20.50
C PRO A 79 9.98 -4.13 22.01
N ASP A 80 9.94 -5.18 22.82
CA ASP A 80 9.78 -5.11 24.30
C ASP A 80 11.01 -4.57 25.06
N GLY A 81 11.82 -3.71 24.45
CA GLY A 81 13.02 -3.10 25.03
C GLY A 81 12.99 -1.58 25.00
N GLU A 82 13.78 -0.94 25.87
CA GLU A 82 14.03 0.50 25.79
C GLU A 82 15.06 0.81 24.71
N ILE A 83 14.86 1.93 24.01
CA ILE A 83 15.79 2.41 22.99
C ILE A 83 16.49 3.66 23.50
N ASP A 84 17.80 3.55 23.66
CA ASP A 84 18.66 4.62 24.20
C ASP A 84 19.37 5.41 23.11
N THR A 85 19.53 4.84 21.91
CA THR A 85 20.36 5.41 20.85
C THR A 85 19.67 5.42 19.51
N ILE A 86 19.80 6.54 18.79
CA ILE A 86 19.29 6.70 17.43
C ILE A 86 20.43 7.13 16.50
N PHE A 87 20.45 6.58 15.29
CA PHE A 87 21.41 6.94 14.25
C PHE A 87 20.74 7.70 13.10
N THR A 88 21.42 8.70 12.56
CA THR A 88 20.98 9.44 11.36
C THR A 88 22.16 9.90 10.50
N GLY A 89 21.87 10.32 9.28
CA GLY A 89 22.86 10.90 8.36
C GLY A 89 23.52 12.17 8.93
N PRO A 90 24.77 12.48 8.55
CA PRO A 90 25.51 13.61 9.12
C PRO A 90 25.02 14.99 8.65
N THR A 91 24.41 15.05 7.47
CA THR A 91 23.96 16.29 6.83
C THR A 91 22.56 16.08 6.24
N SER A 92 21.80 17.18 6.06
CA SER A 92 20.48 17.14 5.41
C SER A 92 20.55 16.59 3.98
N SER A 93 21.66 16.81 3.27
CA SER A 93 21.92 16.23 1.95
C SER A 93 21.97 14.71 1.94
N LEU A 94 22.36 14.07 3.05
CA LEU A 94 22.33 12.62 3.26
C LEU A 94 21.08 12.19 4.05
N CYS A 95 20.01 12.98 3.97
CA CYS A 95 18.77 12.78 4.71
C CYS A 95 18.96 12.70 6.24
N GLY A 96 19.96 13.41 6.76
CA GLY A 96 20.19 13.53 8.21
C GLY A 96 19.19 14.45 8.88
N VAL A 97 18.67 14.02 10.04
CA VAL A 97 17.77 14.84 10.88
C VAL A 97 18.60 15.62 11.90
N ASN A 98 18.29 16.90 12.08
CA ASN A 98 18.91 17.72 13.11
C ASN A 98 17.97 17.92 14.31
N LEU A 99 18.28 17.25 15.42
CA LEU A 99 17.53 17.35 16.68
C LEU A 99 18.26 18.20 17.72
N GLU A 100 17.50 18.97 18.51
CA GLU A 100 18.06 19.75 19.61
C GLU A 100 18.39 18.87 20.81
N SER A 101 19.66 18.84 21.21
CA SER A 101 20.17 18.02 22.32
C SER A 101 20.09 18.70 23.70
N ASN A 102 19.22 19.70 23.87
CA ASN A 102 19.10 20.45 25.12
C ASN A 102 18.29 19.72 26.21
N GLY A 103 17.72 18.54 25.90
CA GLY A 103 16.87 17.75 26.81
C GLY A 103 15.53 18.40 27.16
N LYS A 104 15.23 19.59 26.63
CA LYS A 104 14.00 20.33 26.93
C LYS A 104 12.87 19.91 26.02
N LYS A 105 13.17 19.69 24.73
CA LYS A 105 12.17 19.31 23.73
C LYS A 105 11.88 17.82 23.73
N GLU A 106 10.60 17.51 23.68
CA GLU A 106 10.08 16.16 23.48
C GLU A 106 9.77 16.00 22.00
N TYR A 107 10.19 14.88 21.42
CA TYR A 107 9.94 14.55 20.02
C TYR A 107 9.11 13.29 19.92
N LEU A 108 8.20 13.28 18.95
CA LEU A 108 7.63 12.06 18.42
C LEU A 108 8.53 11.63 17.26
N ILE A 109 9.08 10.42 17.38
CA ILE A 109 10.05 9.90 16.43
C ILE A 109 9.51 8.58 15.89
N THR A 110 9.44 8.51 14.56
CA THR A 110 9.24 7.27 13.82
C THR A 110 10.55 6.86 13.19
N GLY A 111 10.81 5.56 13.09
CA GLY A 111 12.06 5.08 12.50
C GLY A 111 12.03 3.61 12.11
N LYS A 112 13.10 3.20 11.45
CA LYS A 112 13.33 1.85 10.97
C LYS A 112 14.37 1.14 11.81
N MET A 113 14.10 -0.11 12.15
CA MET A 113 15.01 -0.92 12.96
C MET A 113 15.79 -1.84 12.03
N ASP A 114 17.11 -1.76 12.08
CA ASP A 114 17.97 -2.69 11.34
C ASP A 114 17.92 -4.09 11.99
N SER A 115 18.46 -5.09 11.28
CA SER A 115 18.65 -6.45 11.80
C SER A 115 19.44 -6.49 13.12
N ASP A 116 20.30 -5.51 13.33
CA ASP A 116 21.23 -5.45 14.46
C ASP A 116 20.60 -4.79 15.69
N GLY A 117 19.32 -4.42 15.61
CA GLY A 117 18.58 -3.73 16.68
C GLY A 117 18.85 -2.23 16.74
N THR A 118 19.61 -1.67 15.81
CA THR A 118 19.87 -0.23 15.72
C THR A 118 18.69 0.51 15.11
N LEU A 119 18.21 1.54 15.81
CA LEU A 119 17.17 2.44 15.29
C LEU A 119 17.81 3.51 14.40
N ARG A 120 17.44 3.52 13.12
CA ARG A 120 17.82 4.56 12.16
C ARG A 120 16.64 5.50 11.88
N ILE A 121 16.95 6.78 11.80
CA ILE A 121 16.01 7.82 11.36
C ILE A 121 16.61 8.66 10.25
N ASN A 122 15.77 9.10 9.34
CA ASN A 122 16.08 9.95 8.20
C ASN A 122 15.12 11.15 8.12
N LEU A 123 15.45 12.12 7.28
CA LEU A 123 14.63 13.31 7.02
C LEU A 123 13.23 12.99 6.49
N CYS A 124 13.05 11.83 5.88
CA CYS A 124 11.76 11.38 5.36
C CYS A 124 10.88 10.71 6.42
N ASP A 125 11.43 10.38 7.58
CA ASP A 125 10.64 9.83 8.68
C ASP A 125 9.83 10.93 9.35
N TYR A 126 8.72 10.55 9.98
CA TYR A 126 7.90 11.49 10.72
C TYR A 126 8.56 11.80 12.06
N VAL A 127 9.23 12.96 12.13
CA VAL A 127 9.91 13.46 13.31
C VAL A 127 9.46 14.88 13.61
N GLU A 128 8.67 15.04 14.67
CA GLU A 128 8.02 16.31 15.02
C GLU A 128 8.09 16.57 16.52
N SER A 129 8.02 17.85 16.90
CA SER A 129 7.95 18.23 18.31
C SER A 129 6.64 17.76 18.92
N TRP A 130 6.68 17.18 20.12
CA TRP A 130 5.47 16.75 20.81
C TRP A 130 4.54 17.93 21.11
N GLU A 131 5.09 19.12 21.34
CA GLU A 131 4.29 20.31 21.65
C GLU A 131 3.57 20.87 20.42
N SER A 132 4.17 20.77 19.22
CA SER A 132 3.56 21.25 17.97
C SER A 132 2.37 20.41 17.51
N LEU A 133 2.29 19.14 17.94
CA LEU A 133 1.20 18.25 17.56
C LEU A 133 -0.16 18.66 18.15
N SER A 134 -1.20 18.58 17.32
CA SER A 134 -2.58 18.80 17.74
C SER A 134 -3.03 17.78 18.80
N MET A 135 -3.98 18.17 19.63
CA MET A 135 -4.56 17.27 20.65
C MET A 135 -5.17 16.01 20.03
N THR A 136 -5.70 16.13 18.82
CA THR A 136 -6.24 15.00 18.05
C THR A 136 -5.13 14.04 17.63
N GLN A 137 -4.04 14.53 17.03
CA GLN A 137 -2.88 13.70 16.66
C GLN A 137 -2.29 12.96 17.86
N LYS A 138 -2.12 13.64 19.00
CA LYS A 138 -1.61 13.04 20.25
C LYS A 138 -2.46 11.85 20.73
N LYS A 139 -3.78 11.96 20.64
CA LYS A 139 -4.71 10.87 21.00
C LYS A 139 -4.64 9.72 20.00
N ILE A 140 -4.59 10.03 18.71
CA ILE A 140 -4.60 9.02 17.63
C ILE A 140 -3.31 8.18 17.65
N PHE A 141 -2.14 8.80 17.81
CA PHE A 141 -0.86 8.09 17.96
C PHE A 141 -0.83 7.12 19.14
N GLY A 142 -1.61 7.40 20.19
CA GLY A 142 -1.67 6.56 21.36
C GLY A 142 -2.49 5.27 21.21
N GLN A 143 -3.47 5.22 20.31
CA GLN A 143 -4.46 4.12 20.29
C GLN A 143 -5.02 3.76 18.91
N HIS A 144 -5.18 4.73 18.00
CA HIS A 144 -6.00 4.54 16.81
C HIS A 144 -5.20 4.25 15.54
N TYR A 145 -3.95 4.72 15.43
CA TYR A 145 -3.17 4.43 14.22
C TYR A 145 -2.84 2.95 14.05
N GLN A 146 -2.69 2.18 15.12
CA GLN A 146 -2.47 0.74 15.04
C GLN A 146 -3.63 0.00 14.36
N MET A 147 -4.88 0.37 14.67
CA MET A 147 -6.07 -0.16 13.99
C MET A 147 -6.13 0.27 12.52
N GLY A 148 -5.56 1.43 12.20
CA GLY A 148 -5.51 1.98 10.85
C GLY A 148 -4.42 1.39 9.95
N CYS A 149 -3.54 0.52 10.44
CA CYS A 149 -2.49 -0.10 9.61
C CYS A 149 -2.95 -1.33 8.85
N GLU A 150 -3.94 -2.04 9.37
CA GLU A 150 -4.60 -3.15 8.67
C GLU A 150 -5.56 -2.65 7.59
N CYS A 151 -5.84 -1.34 7.60
CA CYS A 151 -6.68 -0.67 6.63
C CYS A 151 -5.96 -0.50 5.28
N ARG A 152 -5.86 -1.59 4.52
CA ARG A 152 -5.59 -1.60 3.06
C ARG A 152 -6.83 -1.10 2.28
N VAL A 153 -7.46 -0.04 2.78
CA VAL A 153 -8.88 0.32 2.56
C VAL A 153 -9.16 0.70 1.11
N LEU A 154 -8.29 1.44 0.44
CA LEU A 154 -8.61 1.88 -0.93
C LEU A 154 -8.51 0.73 -1.95
N LEU A 155 -7.50 -0.13 -1.85
CA LEU A 155 -7.33 -1.25 -2.79
C LEU A 155 -8.34 -2.37 -2.52
N SER A 156 -8.60 -2.69 -1.25
CA SER A 156 -9.55 -3.75 -0.88
C SER A 156 -11.00 -3.34 -1.20
N ILE A 157 -11.38 -2.09 -0.95
CA ILE A 157 -12.71 -1.58 -1.30
C ILE A 157 -12.86 -1.52 -2.82
N TYR A 158 -11.87 -1.01 -3.56
CA TYR A 158 -11.93 -0.99 -5.02
C TYR A 158 -12.08 -2.39 -5.62
N LEU A 159 -11.27 -3.35 -5.16
CA LEU A 159 -11.29 -4.73 -5.67
C LEU A 159 -12.60 -5.46 -5.33
N SER A 160 -13.10 -5.28 -4.10
CA SER A 160 -14.38 -5.90 -3.67
C SER A 160 -15.57 -5.33 -4.42
N ILE A 161 -15.63 -4.01 -4.63
CA ILE A 161 -16.66 -3.37 -5.45
C ILE A 161 -16.57 -3.85 -6.90
N TYR A 162 -15.38 -3.82 -7.51
CA TYR A 162 -15.19 -4.27 -8.89
C TYR A 162 -15.63 -5.72 -9.11
N LEU A 163 -15.20 -6.63 -8.23
CA LEU A 163 -15.52 -8.05 -8.32
C LEU A 163 -17.03 -8.31 -8.12
N SER A 164 -17.66 -7.62 -7.17
CA SER A 164 -19.09 -7.75 -6.90
C SER A 164 -19.96 -7.30 -8.08
N ILE A 165 -19.58 -6.19 -8.73
CA ILE A 165 -20.27 -5.67 -9.90
C ILE A 165 -20.06 -6.61 -11.09
N TYR A 166 -18.83 -7.07 -11.32
CA TYR A 166 -18.53 -7.99 -12.42
C TYR A 166 -19.32 -9.31 -12.30
N LEU A 167 -19.32 -9.91 -11.11
CA LEU A 167 -19.99 -11.20 -10.88
C LEU A 167 -21.51 -11.07 -10.96
N SER A 168 -22.09 -10.00 -10.41
CA SER A 168 -23.54 -9.77 -10.46
C SER A 168 -24.05 -9.54 -11.88
N ILE A 169 -23.32 -8.78 -12.70
CA ILE A 169 -23.66 -8.58 -14.11
C ILE A 169 -23.51 -9.89 -14.89
N TYR A 170 -22.40 -10.62 -14.71
CA TYR A 170 -22.18 -11.88 -15.41
C TYR A 170 -23.27 -12.91 -15.09
N LEU A 171 -23.59 -13.08 -13.80
CA LEU A 171 -24.58 -14.06 -13.36
C LEU A 171 -26.00 -13.68 -13.79
N SER A 172 -26.36 -12.40 -13.73
CA SER A 172 -27.69 -11.93 -14.18
C SER A 172 -27.89 -12.10 -15.69
N ILE A 173 -26.86 -11.81 -16.50
CA ILE A 173 -26.90 -12.03 -17.94
C ILE A 173 -26.99 -13.53 -18.24
N TYR A 174 -26.15 -14.35 -17.59
CA TYR A 174 -26.16 -15.80 -17.81
C TYR A 174 -27.52 -16.42 -17.45
N LEU A 175 -28.08 -16.07 -16.28
CA LEU A 175 -29.35 -16.60 -15.81
C LEU A 175 -30.53 -16.11 -16.66
N SER A 176 -30.53 -14.85 -17.09
CA SER A 176 -31.59 -14.32 -17.97
C SER A 176 -31.57 -14.95 -19.35
N ILE A 177 -30.39 -15.20 -19.92
CA ILE A 177 -30.25 -15.95 -21.18
C ILE A 177 -30.73 -17.39 -21.00
N TYR A 178 -30.28 -18.07 -19.94
CA TYR A 178 -30.69 -19.45 -19.68
C TYR A 178 -32.21 -19.59 -19.48
N LEU A 179 -32.79 -18.69 -18.67
CA LEU A 179 -34.22 -18.70 -18.39
C LEU A 179 -35.05 -18.32 -19.62
N SER A 180 -34.60 -17.35 -20.41
CA SER A 180 -35.28 -16.98 -21.66
C SER A 180 -35.25 -18.12 -22.66
N ILE A 181 -34.12 -18.82 -22.83
CA ILE A 181 -34.04 -20.04 -23.65
C ILE A 181 -35.01 -21.11 -23.13
N TYR A 182 -35.02 -21.38 -21.83
CA TYR A 182 -35.89 -22.40 -21.25
C TYR A 182 -37.38 -22.06 -21.39
N LEU A 183 -37.79 -20.80 -21.18
CA LEU A 183 -39.20 -20.40 -21.30
C LEU A 183 -39.68 -20.20 -22.74
N SER A 184 -38.83 -19.70 -23.64
CA SER A 184 -39.26 -19.32 -24.99
C SER A 184 -38.99 -20.40 -26.03
N ILE A 185 -37.90 -21.14 -25.89
CA ILE A 185 -37.45 -22.10 -26.89
C ILE A 185 -37.96 -23.52 -26.54
N TYR A 186 -37.90 -23.92 -25.27
CA TYR A 186 -38.31 -25.28 -24.86
C TYR A 186 -39.78 -25.59 -25.19
N PRO A 187 -40.77 -24.71 -24.90
CA PRO A 187 -42.17 -24.97 -25.24
C PRO A 187 -42.47 -24.86 -26.74
N SER A 188 -41.57 -24.28 -27.53
CA SER A 188 -41.71 -24.13 -28.99
C SER A 188 -41.17 -25.35 -29.73
N ILE A 189 -40.15 -26.01 -29.18
CA ILE A 189 -39.52 -27.21 -29.75
C ILE A 189 -40.22 -28.50 -29.27
N HIS A 190 -40.70 -28.53 -28.03
CA HIS A 190 -41.35 -29.72 -27.46
C HIS A 190 -42.60 -30.20 -28.25
N PRO A 191 -43.52 -29.32 -28.72
CA PRO A 191 -44.68 -29.73 -29.51
C PRO A 191 -44.35 -30.19 -30.93
N SER A 192 -43.17 -29.85 -31.46
CA SER A 192 -42.74 -30.24 -32.81
C SER A 192 -42.00 -31.59 -32.83
N ILE A 193 -41.45 -32.03 -31.69
CA ILE A 193 -40.74 -33.31 -31.54
C ILE A 193 -41.65 -34.41 -30.93
N HIS A 194 -42.58 -34.05 -30.05
CA HIS A 194 -43.41 -35.02 -29.34
C HIS A 194 -44.39 -35.81 -30.26
N PRO A 195 -45.07 -35.20 -31.26
CA PRO A 195 -45.96 -35.92 -32.16
C PRO A 195 -45.23 -36.88 -33.08
N SER A 196 -44.03 -36.50 -33.56
CA SER A 196 -43.21 -37.30 -34.47
C SER A 196 -42.62 -38.53 -33.79
N ILE A 197 -42.22 -38.43 -32.51
CA ILE A 197 -41.79 -39.59 -31.71
C ILE A 197 -42.98 -40.50 -31.35
N PHE A 198 -44.11 -39.94 -30.96
CA PHE A 198 -45.32 -40.72 -30.64
C PHE A 198 -45.83 -41.48 -31.86
N TYR A 199 -45.87 -40.85 -33.04
CA TYR A 199 -46.29 -41.48 -34.29
C TYR A 199 -45.36 -42.63 -34.70
N LEU A 200 -44.04 -42.46 -34.57
CA LEU A 200 -43.08 -43.53 -34.85
C LEU A 200 -43.27 -44.72 -33.89
N HIS A 201 -43.56 -44.46 -32.62
CA HIS A 201 -43.78 -45.49 -31.61
C HIS A 201 -45.11 -46.23 -31.79
N VAL A 202 -46.16 -45.55 -32.24
CA VAL A 202 -47.45 -46.20 -32.56
C VAL A 202 -47.31 -47.03 -33.85
N LEU A 203 -46.60 -46.52 -34.86
CA LEU A 203 -46.36 -47.23 -36.12
C LEU A 203 -45.57 -48.52 -35.91
N THR A 204 -44.52 -48.50 -35.07
CA THR A 204 -43.72 -49.71 -34.76
C THR A 204 -44.53 -50.75 -34.00
N VAL A 205 -45.38 -50.35 -33.06
CA VAL A 205 -46.27 -51.28 -32.33
C VAL A 205 -47.31 -51.90 -33.28
N LEU A 206 -47.89 -51.12 -34.19
CA LEU A 206 -48.80 -51.63 -35.22
C LEU A 206 -48.11 -52.60 -36.20
N LEU A 207 -46.88 -52.31 -36.61
CA LEU A 207 -46.05 -53.19 -37.46
C LEU A 207 -45.69 -54.50 -36.74
N LEU A 208 -45.37 -54.43 -35.45
CA LEU A 208 -45.11 -55.63 -34.63
C LEU A 208 -46.36 -56.49 -34.47
N LEU A 209 -47.54 -55.87 -34.27
CA LEU A 209 -48.81 -56.59 -34.17
C LEU A 209 -49.24 -57.21 -35.50
N SER A 210 -48.96 -56.58 -36.64
CA SER A 210 -49.26 -57.14 -37.96
C SER A 210 -48.30 -58.26 -38.37
N LEU A 211 -47.01 -58.14 -38.05
CA LEU A 211 -46.03 -59.24 -38.19
C LEU A 211 -46.38 -60.42 -37.28
N CYS A 212 -46.86 -60.16 -36.07
CA CYS A 212 -47.34 -61.20 -35.16
C CYS A 212 -48.58 -61.91 -35.73
N ARG A 213 -49.52 -61.18 -36.36
CA ARG A 213 -50.66 -61.79 -37.07
C ARG A 213 -50.26 -62.60 -38.29
N LEU A 214 -49.27 -62.15 -39.08
CA LEU A 214 -48.76 -62.92 -40.22
C LEU A 214 -48.02 -64.20 -39.80
N SER A 215 -47.43 -64.21 -38.61
CA SER A 215 -46.73 -65.38 -38.05
C SER A 215 -47.69 -66.44 -37.48
N ILE A 216 -48.99 -66.13 -37.38
CA ILE A 216 -50.03 -66.98 -36.74
C ILE A 216 -51.01 -67.56 -37.78
N VAL A 217 -50.90 -67.19 -39.07
CA VAL A 217 -51.67 -67.81 -40.16
C VAL A 217 -50.76 -68.77 -40.93
N PRO A 218 -50.97 -70.10 -40.86
CA PRO A 218 -50.23 -71.10 -41.64
C PRO A 218 -50.60 -71.09 -43.12
#